data_AF-A0A0D0GWV0-F1
#
_entry.id   AF-A0A0D0GWV0-F1
#
_cell.length_a   1.000
_cell.length_b   1.000
_cell.length_c   1.000
_cell.angle_alpha   90.00
_cell.angle_beta   90.00
_cell.angle_gamma   90.00
#
_symmetry.space_group_name_H-M   'P 1'
#
loop_
_entity.id
_entity.type
_entity.pdbx_description
1 polymer ?
#
loop_
_entity_poly.entity_id
_entity_poly.type
_entity_poly.pdbx_seq_one_letter_code
_entity_poly.pdbx_strand_id
1 'polypeptide(L)' 'MEVGKAGVSGDVRIALNFGDQISEKSKQLLRNGAKPLGKLTKAPWSDIMRIEDPAGMQVTLFEKSTITDKK' A
#
# COMPACT_ATOMS: atom_id res chain seq x y z
N MET A 1 -23.07 -1.48 13.47
CA MET A 1 -21.74 -2.10 13.29
C MET A 1 -20.75 -0.97 13.12
N GLU A 2 -19.84 -0.79 14.08
CA GLU A 2 -18.80 0.25 14.03
C GLU A 2 -17.53 -0.40 13.45
N VAL A 3 -17.41 -0.39 12.12
CA VAL A 3 -16.27 -0.94 11.37
C VAL A 3 -15.34 0.24 11.09
N GLY A 4 -14.42 0.57 12.02
CA GLY A 4 -13.55 1.74 11.81
C GLY A 4 -12.81 2.34 13.01
N LYS A 5 -12.59 1.60 14.11
CA LYS A 5 -11.66 2.02 15.17
C LYS A 5 -10.40 1.16 15.10
N ALA A 6 -9.27 1.83 14.87
CA ALA A 6 -7.89 1.34 14.80
C ALA A 6 -7.70 -0.19 14.80
N GLY A 7 -7.43 -0.76 13.62
CA GLY A 7 -7.20 -2.20 13.44
C GLY A 7 -8.14 -2.87 12.43
N VAL A 8 -9.12 -2.14 11.90
CA VAL A 8 -10.04 -2.66 10.90
C VAL A 8 -9.54 -2.32 9.50
N SER A 9 -8.79 -3.24 8.89
CA SER A 9 -8.76 -3.37 7.43
C SER A 9 -10.18 -3.75 6.99
N GLY A 10 -10.76 -3.06 6.01
CA GLY A 10 -11.94 -3.58 5.31
C GLY A 10 -11.67 -5.01 4.79
N ASP A 11 -12.73 -5.73 4.41
CA ASP A 11 -12.68 -7.18 4.10
C ASP A 11 -11.62 -7.58 3.05
N VAL A 12 -11.14 -6.63 2.25
CA VAL A 12 -10.12 -6.86 1.22
C VAL A 12 -9.05 -5.77 1.28
N ARG A 13 -7.79 -6.20 1.24
CA ARG A 13 -6.61 -5.35 1.08
C ARG A 13 -5.82 -5.82 -0.13
N ILE A 14 -5.56 -4.89 -1.06
CA ILE A 14 -4.81 -5.20 -2.27
C ILE A 14 -3.34 -4.86 -2.06
N ALA A 15 -2.45 -5.73 -2.54
CA ALA A 15 -1.02 -5.50 -2.55
C ALA A 15 -0.55 -5.33 -3.99
N LEU A 16 0.07 -4.19 -4.31
CA LEU A 16 0.58 -3.85 -5.63
C LEU A 16 2.10 -3.76 -5.59
N ASN A 17 2.74 -4.50 -6.49
CA ASN A 17 4.17 -4.39 -6.72
C ASN A 17 4.43 -3.23 -7.69
N PHE A 18 5.21 -2.24 -7.26
CA PHE A 18 5.62 -1.11 -8.09
C PHE A 18 7.12 -1.08 -8.40
N GLY A 19 7.86 -2.13 -8.06
CA GLY A 19 9.31 -2.17 -8.29
C GLY A 19 10.04 -1.04 -7.58
N ASP A 20 11.17 -0.64 -8.14
CA ASP A 20 11.98 0.51 -7.74
C ASP A 20 11.25 1.87 -7.86
N GLN A 21 10.04 1.90 -8.42
CA GLN A 21 9.26 3.12 -8.62
C GLN A 21 8.29 3.44 -7.48
N ILE A 22 8.33 2.71 -6.36
CA ILE A 22 7.38 2.90 -5.25
C ILE A 22 7.32 4.36 -4.75
N SER A 23 8.47 5.05 -4.70
CA SER A 23 8.56 6.43 -4.21
C SER A 23 7.87 7.43 -5.15
N GLU A 24 7.98 7.21 -6.46
CA GLU A 24 7.33 8.08 -7.45
C GLU A 24 5.84 7.75 -7.57
N LYS A 25 5.48 6.46 -7.65
CA LYS A 25 4.11 6.00 -7.78
C LYS A 25 3.27 6.33 -6.55
N SER A 26 3.83 6.20 -5.35
CA SER A 26 3.15 6.65 -4.13
C SER A 26 2.84 8.14 -4.16
N LYS A 27 3.80 8.99 -4.55
CA LYS A 27 3.56 10.45 -4.71
C LYS A 27 2.48 10.75 -5.75
N GLN A 28 2.43 10.00 -6.85
CA GLN A 28 1.37 10.14 -7.85
C GLN A 28 0.00 9.78 -7.27
N LEU A 29 -0.10 8.65 -6.56
CA LEU A 29 -1.35 8.22 -5.93
C LEU A 29 -1.83 9.21 -4.87
N LEU A 30 -0.91 9.74 -4.04
CA LEU A 30 -1.23 10.77 -3.06
C LEU A 30 -1.74 12.06 -3.71
N ARG A 31 -1.12 12.50 -4.82
CA ARG A 31 -1.59 13.67 -5.59
C ARG A 31 -2.97 13.46 -6.19
N ASN A 32 -3.32 12.22 -6.51
CA ASN A 32 -4.62 11.85 -7.10
C ASN A 32 -5.70 11.53 -6.05
N GLY A 33 -5.49 11.91 -4.79
CA GLY A 33 -6.49 11.81 -3.74
C GLY A 33 -6.37 10.60 -2.81
N ALA A 34 -5.35 9.75 -3.00
CA ALA A 34 -5.04 8.72 -2.00
C ALA A 34 -4.49 9.37 -0.73
N LYS A 35 -4.78 8.77 0.43
CA LYS A 35 -4.30 9.22 1.73
C LYS A 35 -3.23 8.27 2.25
N PRO A 36 -2.12 8.76 2.83
CA PRO A 36 -1.15 7.88 3.45
C PRO A 36 -1.73 7.33 4.75
N LEU A 37 -1.72 6.01 4.91
CA LEU A 37 -2.06 5.35 6.18
C LEU A 37 -0.83 5.17 7.08
N GLY A 38 0.35 5.45 6.54
CA GLY A 38 1.63 5.40 7.25
C GLY A 38 2.75 6.00 6.41
N LYS A 39 3.93 6.13 7.00
CA LYS A 39 5.13 6.57 6.29
C LYS A 39 5.68 5.45 5.40
N LEU A 40 6.37 5.81 4.31
CA LEU A 40 7.20 4.87 3.58
C LEU A 40 8.20 4.24 4.56
N THR A 41 8.15 2.92 4.66
CA THR A 41 8.93 2.16 5.64
C THR A 41 9.86 1.21 4.89
N LYS A 42 11.16 1.28 5.20
CA LYS A 42 12.15 0.35 4.69
C LYS A 42 12.11 -0.95 5.49
N ALA A 43 11.51 -1.99 4.94
CA ALA A 43 11.52 -3.32 5.55
C ALA A 43 12.75 -4.12 5.07
N PRO A 44 13.20 -5.14 5.82
CA PRO A 44 14.33 -5.98 5.43
C PRO A 44 14.21 -6.64 4.05
N TRP A 45 12.99 -6.77 3.53
CA TRP A 45 12.68 -7.43 2.26
C TRP A 45 12.21 -6.49 1.15
N SER A 46 11.82 -5.24 1.44
CA SER A 46 11.32 -4.25 0.46
C SER A 46 11.02 -2.91 1.12
N ASP A 47 11.05 -1.80 0.37
CA ASP A 47 10.33 -0.60 0.81
C ASP A 47 8.81 -0.85 0.69
N ILE A 48 8.05 -0.36 1.68
CA ILE A 48 6.62 -0.60 1.81
C ILE A 48 5.90 0.70 2.15
N MET A 49 4.79 0.98 1.46
CA MET A 49 3.90 2.08 1.80
C MET A 49 2.45 1.60 1.84
N ARG A 50 1.68 2.14 2.78
CA ARG A 50 0.24 1.90 2.86
C ARG A 50 -0.50 3.18 2.56
N ILE A 51 -1.48 3.07 1.67
CA ILE A 51 -2.36 4.16 1.29
C ILE A 51 -3.81 3.70 1.37
N GLU A 52 -4.70 4.66 1.51
CA GLU A 52 -6.14 4.52 1.36
C GLU A 52 -6.58 5.26 0.11
N ASP A 53 -7.38 4.64 -0.75
CA ASP A 53 -7.95 5.34 -1.90
C ASP A 53 -9.15 6.22 -1.47
N PRO A 54 -9.68 7.08 -2.36
CA PRO A 54 -10.85 7.89 -2.04
C PRO A 54 -12.12 7.11 -1.69
N ALA A 55 -12.21 5.82 -2.06
CA ALA A 55 -13.32 4.93 -1.74
C ALA A 55 -13.16 4.23 -0.39
N GLY A 56 -12.07 4.49 0.34
CA GLY A 56 -11.77 3.89 1.65
C GLY A 56 -11.07 2.52 1.56
N MET A 57 -10.64 2.10 0.37
CA MET A 57 -9.92 0.84 0.18
C MET A 57 -8.44 0.98 0.58
N GLN A 58 -7.93 0.00 1.32
CA GLN A 58 -6.52 -0.04 1.71
C GLN A 58 -5.67 -0.74 0.65
N VAL A 59 -4.58 -0.09 0.24
CA VAL A 59 -3.63 -0.61 -0.74
C VAL A 59 -2.22 -0.60 -0.14
N THR A 60 -1.50 -1.70 -0.33
CA THR A 60 -0.09 -1.82 0.04
C THR A 60 0.78 -1.81 -1.19
N LEU A 61 1.69 -0.84 -1.22
CA LEU A 61 2.70 -0.71 -2.24
C LEU A 61 3.98 -1.35 -1.74
N PHE A 62 4.64 -2.15 -2.57
CA PHE A 62 5.94 -2.74 -2.26
C PHE A 62 6.82 -2.79 -3.52
N GLU A 63 8.14 -2.78 -3.34
CA GLU A 63 9.12 -2.84 -4.43
C GLU A 63 9.44 -4.27 -4.86
N LYS A 64 9.63 -5.17 -3.89
CA LYS A 64 10.09 -6.54 -4.17
C LYS A 64 9.09 -7.56 -3.67
N SER A 65 8.60 -8.39 -4.59
CA SER A 65 7.81 -9.57 -4.22
C SER A 65 8.73 -10.65 -3.66
N THR A 66 8.38 -11.20 -2.51
CA THR A 66 8.97 -12.44 -1.99
C THR A 66 8.23 -13.68 -2.50
N ILE A 67 7.10 -13.50 -3.18
CA ILE A 67 6.38 -14.59 -3.85
C ILE A 67 7.18 -14.92 -5.10
N THR A 68 7.73 -16.14 -5.13
CA THR A 68 8.49 -16.66 -6.27
C THR A 68 7.58 -16.74 -7.48
N ASP A 69 7.88 -15.98 -8.52
CA ASP A 69 7.24 -16.10 -9.82
C ASP A 69 7.71 -17.44 -10.42
N LYS A 70 6.97 -18.52 -10.18
CA LYS A 70 7.15 -19.77 -10.92
C LYS A 70 6.59 -19.53 -12.32
N LYS A 71 7.47 -19.07 -13.20
CA LYS A 71 7.24 -18.98 -14.64
C LYS A 71 7.07 -20.37 -15.26
#